data_AF-A0A7Y3AS72-F1
#
_entry.id   AF-A0A7Y3AS72-F1
#
_cell.length_a   1.000
_cell.length_b   1.000
_cell.length_c   1.000
_cell.angle_alpha   90.00
_cell.angle_beta   90.00
_cell.angle_gamma   90.00
#
_symmetry.space_group_name_H-M   'P 1'
#
loop_
_entity.id
_entity.type
_entity.pdbx_description
1 polymer ?
#
loop_
_entity_poly.entity_id
_entity_poly.type
_entity_poly.pdbx_seq_one_letter_code
_entity_poly.pdbx_strand_id
1 'polypeptide(L)'
;MKNVLNVNTVSDYLDLRKQEVLHPLVGLVDFKKVSAEGHPKRRYDAFHFGCYSIFLKDATECKMRYGGKSYDYDEGTLVFIGPNQTIELTNYDPDFKPEGYALLFHPDLFLGTDMGKKMHGYSFFSYAANEALHLSVKERKVILSLLDKIQFELEQTIDRHSKKLIVANLELFLDY
;
A
#
# COMPACT_ATOMS: atom_id res chain seq x y z
N MET A 1 8.96 17.94 -18.50
CA MET A 1 7.63 17.55 -18.00
C MET A 1 7.84 16.41 -17.02
N LYS A 2 7.25 16.46 -15.82
CA LYS A 2 7.29 15.30 -14.90
C LYS A 2 6.42 14.20 -15.51
N ASN A 3 6.96 13.01 -15.73
CA ASN A 3 6.21 11.85 -16.20
C ASN A 3 5.52 11.19 -15.00
N VAL A 4 4.21 11.40 -14.84
CA VAL A 4 3.43 10.90 -13.70
C VAL A 4 2.61 9.69 -14.14
N LEU A 5 2.74 8.56 -13.44
CA LEU A 5 1.84 7.43 -13.61
C LEU A 5 0.63 7.57 -12.69
N ASN A 6 -0.57 7.48 -13.24
CA ASN A 6 -1.81 7.44 -12.48
C ASN A 6 -2.19 5.99 -12.17
N VAL A 7 -2.36 5.70 -10.88
CA VAL A 7 -2.81 4.43 -10.33
C VAL A 7 -4.20 4.69 -9.75
N ASN A 8 -5.24 4.57 -10.57
CA ASN A 8 -6.60 4.92 -10.16
C ASN A 8 -7.29 3.77 -9.44
N THR A 9 -6.99 2.54 -9.85
CA THR A 9 -7.56 1.31 -9.28
C THR A 9 -6.48 0.44 -8.65
N VAL A 10 -6.91 -0.52 -7.82
CA VAL A 10 -6.02 -1.56 -7.28
C VAL A 10 -5.43 -2.40 -8.43
N SER A 11 -6.22 -2.71 -9.45
CA SER A 11 -5.79 -3.45 -10.64
C SER A 11 -4.67 -2.74 -11.39
N ASP A 12 -4.73 -1.41 -11.55
CA ASP A 12 -3.67 -0.63 -12.21
C ASP A 12 -2.29 -0.86 -11.56
N TYR A 13 -2.27 -0.95 -10.22
CA TYR A 13 -1.04 -1.19 -9.48
C TYR A 13 -0.57 -2.65 -9.56
N LEU A 14 -1.50 -3.61 -9.42
CA LEU A 14 -1.18 -5.04 -9.54
C LEU A 14 -0.62 -5.35 -10.94
N ASP A 15 -1.22 -4.81 -11.99
CA ASP A 15 -0.76 -4.95 -13.38
C ASP A 15 0.62 -4.33 -13.59
N LEU A 16 0.87 -3.16 -12.99
CA LEU A 16 2.19 -2.53 -12.98
C LEU A 16 3.25 -3.44 -12.33
N ARG A 17 2.87 -4.19 -11.30
CA ARG A 17 3.72 -5.15 -10.58
C ARG A 17 3.68 -6.57 -11.15
N LYS A 18 2.97 -6.79 -12.26
CA LYS A 18 2.78 -8.12 -12.87
C LYS A 18 2.24 -9.15 -11.87
N GLN A 19 1.31 -8.72 -11.02
CA GLN A 19 0.63 -9.56 -10.04
C GLN A 19 -0.79 -9.86 -10.52
N GLU A 20 -1.33 -10.98 -10.05
CA GLU A 20 -2.70 -11.38 -10.34
C GLU A 20 -3.70 -10.50 -9.58
N VAL A 21 -4.79 -10.12 -10.24
CA VAL A 21 -5.89 -9.37 -9.63
C VAL A 21 -6.92 -10.34 -9.08
N LEU A 22 -6.81 -10.64 -7.78
CA LEU A 22 -7.74 -11.54 -7.08
C LEU A 22 -9.06 -10.85 -6.70
N HIS A 23 -9.05 -9.54 -6.45
CA HIS A 23 -10.23 -8.79 -6.03
C HIS A 23 -10.25 -7.37 -6.64
N PRO A 24 -11.42 -6.86 -7.07
CA PRO A 24 -11.51 -5.58 -7.79
C PRO A 24 -11.22 -4.35 -6.91
N LEU A 25 -11.44 -4.44 -5.59
CA LEU A 25 -11.32 -3.30 -4.67
C LEU A 25 -10.17 -3.42 -3.66
N VAL A 26 -9.46 -4.54 -3.62
CA VAL A 26 -8.39 -4.80 -2.65
C VAL A 26 -7.30 -5.62 -3.31
N GLY A 27 -6.04 -5.30 -3.04
CA GLY A 27 -4.91 -5.98 -3.60
C GLY A 27 -3.73 -5.97 -2.66
N LEU A 28 -3.02 -7.09 -2.62
CA LEU A 28 -1.80 -7.25 -1.86
C LEU A 28 -0.68 -7.63 -2.81
N VAL A 29 0.47 -6.98 -2.64
CA VAL A 29 1.71 -7.30 -3.35
C VAL A 29 2.76 -7.64 -2.32
N ASP A 30 3.31 -8.84 -2.41
CA ASP A 30 4.55 -9.22 -1.75
C ASP A 30 5.70 -8.92 -2.71
N PHE A 31 6.52 -7.92 -2.42
CA PHE A 31 7.61 -7.52 -3.31
C PHE A 31 8.67 -8.61 -3.48
N LYS A 32 8.77 -9.59 -2.57
CA LYS A 32 9.68 -10.74 -2.73
C LYS A 32 9.23 -11.71 -3.82
N LYS A 33 7.94 -11.70 -4.17
CA LYS A 33 7.34 -12.52 -5.23
C LYS A 33 7.24 -11.78 -6.57
N VAL A 34 7.56 -10.50 -6.60
CA VAL A 34 7.52 -9.71 -7.84
C VAL A 34 8.69 -10.09 -8.74
N SER A 35 8.41 -10.39 -10.00
CA SER A 35 9.44 -10.67 -10.99
C SER A 35 10.16 -9.38 -11.42
N ALA A 36 11.35 -9.52 -12.03
CA ALA A 36 12.13 -8.38 -12.50
C ALA A 36 11.38 -7.45 -13.48
N GLU A 37 10.33 -7.96 -14.15
CA GLU A 37 9.49 -7.14 -15.02
C GLU A 37 8.56 -6.19 -14.27
N GLY A 38 8.11 -6.56 -13.07
CA GLY A 38 7.26 -5.76 -12.19
C GLY A 38 8.03 -4.79 -11.30
N HIS A 39 9.36 -4.87 -11.29
CA HIS A 39 10.19 -3.91 -10.58
C HIS A 39 10.05 -2.50 -11.17
N PRO A 40 10.15 -1.44 -10.34
CA PRO A 40 10.04 -0.08 -10.83
C PRO A 40 11.16 0.20 -11.84
N LYS A 41 10.79 0.39 -13.11
CA LYS A 41 11.70 0.89 -14.14
C LYS A 41 11.71 2.41 -14.04
N ARG A 42 12.86 3.05 -14.32
CA ARG A 42 13.09 4.50 -14.31
C ARG A 42 12.32 5.24 -15.42
N ARG A 43 11.01 5.02 -15.48
CA ARG A 43 10.09 5.54 -16.50
C ARG A 43 9.26 6.70 -15.98
N TYR A 44 8.97 6.74 -14.68
CA TYR A 44 8.09 7.75 -14.08
C TYR A 44 8.84 8.55 -13.01
N ASP A 45 8.55 9.85 -12.96
CA ASP A 45 9.07 10.78 -11.96
C ASP A 45 8.18 10.80 -10.70
N ALA A 46 6.91 10.38 -10.82
CA ALA A 46 5.97 10.32 -9.72
C ALA A 46 4.85 9.29 -9.96
N PHE A 47 4.24 8.84 -8.86
CA PHE A 47 3.01 8.05 -8.87
C PHE A 47 1.87 8.87 -8.25
N HIS A 48 0.74 8.95 -8.92
CA HIS A 48 -0.50 9.51 -8.39
C HIS A 48 -1.46 8.38 -8.06
N PHE A 49 -1.94 8.30 -6.83
CA PHE A 49 -2.80 7.22 -6.34
C PHE A 49 -4.24 7.72 -6.17
N GLY A 50 -5.20 7.07 -6.82
CA GLY A 50 -6.63 7.24 -6.63
C GLY A 50 -7.23 6.33 -5.55
N CYS A 51 -6.45 5.38 -5.04
CA CYS A 51 -6.82 4.45 -3.97
C CYS A 51 -6.03 4.73 -2.68
N TYR A 52 -6.51 4.20 -1.56
CA TYR A 52 -5.66 4.08 -0.38
C TYR A 52 -4.57 3.06 -0.64
N SER A 53 -3.33 3.39 -0.26
CA SER A 53 -2.16 2.55 -0.44
C SER A 53 -1.30 2.56 0.81
N ILE A 54 -0.92 1.39 1.27
CA ILE A 54 -0.09 1.18 2.45
C ILE A 54 1.12 0.36 2.02
N PHE A 55 2.31 0.85 2.35
CA PHE A 55 3.57 0.18 2.04
C PHE A 55 4.27 -0.19 3.35
N LEU A 56 4.46 -1.48 3.59
CA LEU A 56 5.37 -1.99 4.59
C LEU A 56 6.73 -2.16 3.93
N LYS A 57 7.69 -1.31 4.28
CA LYS A 57 9.04 -1.36 3.73
C LYS A 57 9.94 -2.20 4.63
N ASP A 58 10.52 -3.24 4.04
CA ASP A 58 11.53 -4.09 4.67
C ASP A 58 12.92 -3.87 4.07
N ALA A 59 13.04 -3.02 3.04
CA ALA A 59 14.32 -2.75 2.38
C ALA A 59 15.12 -1.66 3.09
N THR A 60 16.42 -1.91 3.24
CA THR A 60 17.42 -0.91 3.63
C THR A 60 17.68 0.04 2.45
N GLU A 61 17.76 1.34 2.69
CA GLU A 61 18.17 2.38 1.71
C GLU A 61 17.16 2.77 0.61
N CYS A 62 15.89 2.99 0.95
CA CYS A 62 14.92 3.59 0.02
C CYS A 62 14.73 5.08 0.27
N LYS A 63 15.34 5.96 -0.56
CA LYS A 63 15.09 7.41 -0.49
C LYS A 63 13.92 7.80 -1.40
N MET A 64 12.84 8.33 -0.83
CA MET A 64 11.71 8.86 -1.59
C MET A 64 11.27 10.22 -1.05
N ARG A 65 10.69 11.07 -1.92
CA ARG A 65 10.08 12.32 -1.50
C ARG A 65 8.57 12.19 -1.43
N TYR A 66 8.02 12.53 -0.27
CA TYR A 66 6.59 12.52 0.00
C TYR A 66 6.20 13.83 0.68
N GLY A 67 5.09 14.46 0.27
CA GLY A 67 4.68 15.76 0.82
C GLY A 67 5.75 16.87 0.72
N GLY A 68 6.68 16.77 -0.25
CA GLY A 68 7.78 17.72 -0.43
C GLY A 68 9.02 17.52 0.45
N LYS A 69 9.00 16.59 1.42
CA LYS A 69 10.17 16.26 2.27
C LYS A 69 10.87 14.99 1.77
N SER A 70 12.20 14.91 1.97
CA SER A 70 12.98 13.71 1.70
C SER A 70 12.98 12.82 2.93
N TYR A 71 12.65 11.55 2.77
CA TYR A 71 12.61 10.58 3.85
C TYR A 71 13.60 9.46 3.59
N ASP A 72 14.35 9.09 4.64
CA ASP A 72 15.09 7.83 4.72
C ASP A 72 14.17 6.85 5.47
N TYR A 73 13.72 5.81 4.78
CA TYR A 73 12.80 4.82 5.35
C TYR A 73 13.63 3.62 5.82
N ASP A 74 13.70 3.42 7.14
CA ASP A 74 14.33 2.26 7.76
C ASP A 74 13.42 1.01 7.71
N GLU A 75 13.99 -0.16 7.99
CA GLU A 75 13.26 -1.43 8.04
C GLU A 75 12.07 -1.39 9.01
N GLY A 76 10.93 -1.95 8.61
CA GLY A 76 9.71 -2.02 9.46
C GLY A 76 8.89 -0.74 9.47
N THR A 77 9.09 0.12 8.47
CA THR A 77 8.35 1.37 8.33
C THR A 77 7.08 1.17 7.50
N LEU A 78 5.94 1.60 8.04
CA LEU A 78 4.69 1.73 7.30
C LEU A 78 4.55 3.13 6.71
N VAL A 79 4.24 3.19 5.41
CA VAL A 79 3.95 4.42 4.68
C VAL A 79 2.51 4.39 4.20
N PHE A 80 1.73 5.40 4.57
CA PHE A 80 0.32 5.51 4.26
C PHE A 80 0.09 6.62 3.24
N ILE A 81 -0.61 6.29 2.17
CA ILE A 81 -0.96 7.21 1.08
C ILE A 81 -2.47 7.17 0.88
N GLY A 82 -3.10 8.32 1.05
CA GLY A 82 -4.52 8.50 0.81
C GLY A 82 -4.85 8.62 -0.68
N PRO A 83 -6.13 8.55 -1.05
CA PRO A 83 -6.58 8.80 -2.41
C PRO A 83 -6.30 10.26 -2.83
N ASN A 84 -6.05 10.45 -4.13
CA ASN A 84 -5.63 11.69 -4.78
C ASN A 84 -4.27 12.23 -4.34
N GLN A 85 -3.39 11.35 -3.87
CA GLN A 85 -2.07 11.74 -3.41
C GLN A 85 -0.96 11.35 -4.39
N THR A 86 0.09 12.17 -4.46
CA THR A 86 1.21 12.00 -5.39
C THR A 86 2.50 11.79 -4.61
N ILE A 87 3.23 10.73 -4.96
CA ILE A 87 4.56 10.41 -4.43
C ILE A 87 5.60 10.69 -5.49
N GLU A 88 6.62 11.47 -5.14
CA GLU A 88 7.72 11.79 -6.05
C GLU A 88 8.88 10.82 -5.88
N LEU A 89 9.31 10.21 -6.98
CA LEU A 89 10.41 9.25 -7.04
C LEU A 89 11.73 10.00 -7.27
N THR A 90 12.10 10.89 -6.34
CA THR A 90 13.36 11.62 -6.45
C THR A 90 14.52 10.73 -6.00
N ASN A 91 15.61 10.66 -6.77
CA ASN A 91 16.80 9.85 -6.47
C ASN A 91 16.54 8.33 -6.34
N TYR A 92 15.56 7.81 -7.09
CA TYR A 92 15.37 6.36 -7.19
C TYR A 92 16.63 5.70 -7.76
N ASP A 93 17.21 4.79 -6.96
CA ASP A 93 18.32 3.93 -7.38
C ASP A 93 17.76 2.87 -8.35
N PRO A 94 18.24 2.83 -9.61
CA PRO A 94 17.77 1.86 -10.59
C PRO A 94 18.00 0.39 -10.18
N ASP A 95 18.95 0.13 -9.29
CA ASP A 95 19.23 -1.21 -8.75
C ASP A 95 18.45 -1.51 -7.46
N PHE A 96 17.67 -0.56 -6.96
CA PHE A 96 16.83 -0.75 -5.79
C PHE A 96 15.77 -1.83 -6.07
N LYS A 97 15.84 -2.89 -5.27
CA LYS A 97 14.81 -3.92 -5.21
C LYS A 97 13.91 -3.60 -4.02
N PRO A 98 12.63 -3.25 -4.26
CA PRO A 98 11.71 -3.06 -3.15
C PRO A 98 11.56 -4.37 -2.38
N GLU A 99 11.60 -4.30 -1.05
CA GLU A 99 11.28 -5.41 -0.17
C GLU A 99 10.15 -5.02 0.78
N GLY A 100 9.32 -6.00 1.12
CA GLY A 100 8.16 -5.85 2.01
C GLY A 100 6.84 -6.04 1.26
N TYR A 101 5.81 -5.32 1.68
CA TYR A 101 4.45 -5.51 1.18
C TYR A 101 3.82 -4.19 0.75
N ALA A 102 2.94 -4.24 -0.26
CA ALA A 102 2.04 -3.14 -0.59
C ALA A 102 0.60 -3.64 -0.54
N LEU A 103 -0.22 -2.97 0.27
CA LEU A 103 -1.64 -3.22 0.41
C LEU A 103 -2.39 -2.02 -0.16
N LEU A 104 -3.25 -2.26 -1.15
CA LEU A 104 -4.06 -1.24 -1.79
C LEU A 104 -5.53 -1.57 -1.62
N PHE A 105 -6.34 -0.55 -1.36
CA PHE A 105 -7.79 -0.72 -1.30
C PHE A 105 -8.51 0.54 -1.78
N HIS A 106 -9.59 0.31 -2.53
CA HIS A 106 -10.43 1.38 -3.04
C HIS A 106 -11.42 1.85 -1.96
N PRO A 107 -11.71 3.17 -1.83
CA PRO A 107 -12.68 3.69 -0.86
C PRO A 107 -14.05 3.00 -0.93
N ASP A 108 -14.46 2.57 -2.13
CA ASP A 108 -15.72 1.86 -2.37
C ASP A 108 -15.86 0.55 -1.59
N LEU A 109 -14.74 -0.02 -1.11
CA LEU A 109 -14.77 -1.19 -0.24
C LEU A 109 -15.63 -0.95 1.01
N PHE A 110 -15.58 0.27 1.54
CA PHE A 110 -16.25 0.66 2.79
C PHE A 110 -17.66 1.24 2.58
N LEU A 111 -18.16 1.30 1.34
CA LEU A 111 -19.54 1.72 1.09
C LEU A 111 -20.51 0.75 1.79
N GLY A 112 -21.33 1.29 2.68
CA GLY A 112 -22.27 0.52 3.49
C GLY A 112 -21.67 -0.16 4.73
N THR A 113 -20.44 0.18 5.13
CA THR A 113 -19.83 -0.28 6.39
C THR A 113 -19.57 0.89 7.34
N ASP A 114 -19.50 0.65 8.65
CA ASP A 114 -19.17 1.70 9.63
C ASP A 114 -17.72 2.17 9.52
N MET A 115 -16.85 1.33 8.93
CA MET A 115 -15.44 1.64 8.70
C MET A 115 -15.27 2.88 7.81
N GLY A 116 -16.15 3.11 6.84
CA GLY A 116 -16.10 4.31 6.00
C GLY A 116 -16.13 5.61 6.79
N LYS A 117 -16.81 5.63 7.95
CA LYS A 117 -16.82 6.78 8.87
C LYS A 117 -15.53 6.89 9.66
N LYS A 118 -14.97 5.73 10.08
CA LYS A 118 -13.70 5.65 10.82
C LYS A 118 -12.51 6.11 9.99
N MET A 119 -12.55 5.92 8.66
CA MET A 119 -11.47 6.33 7.76
C MET A 119 -11.08 7.81 7.87
N HIS A 120 -12.02 8.69 8.22
CA HIS A 120 -11.72 10.10 8.46
C HIS A 120 -10.93 10.37 9.75
N GLY A 121 -10.97 9.44 10.71
CA GLY A 121 -10.21 9.52 11.96
C GLY A 121 -8.74 9.13 11.83
N TYR A 122 -8.39 8.37 10.79
CA TYR A 122 -7.01 7.97 10.51
C TYR A 122 -6.24 9.10 9.84
N SER A 123 -5.64 9.98 10.66
CA SER A 123 -4.88 11.15 10.21
C SER A 123 -3.65 10.78 9.37
N PHE A 124 -3.11 9.56 9.51
CA PHE A 124 -1.92 9.07 8.81
C PHE A 124 -2.07 8.96 7.28
N PHE A 125 -3.29 8.95 6.75
CA PHE A 125 -3.52 9.04 5.30
C PHE A 125 -3.49 10.46 4.74
N SER A 126 -3.37 11.50 5.58
CA SER A 126 -3.27 12.88 5.11
C SER A 126 -1.82 13.24 4.77
N TYR A 127 -1.61 14.08 3.74
CA TYR A 127 -0.28 14.62 3.40
C TYR A 127 0.46 15.27 4.58
N ALA A 128 -0.28 15.72 5.60
CA ALA A 128 0.25 16.41 6.77
C ALA A 128 0.76 15.44 7.86
N ALA A 129 0.37 14.16 7.81
CA ALA A 129 0.89 13.16 8.73
C ALA A 129 2.33 12.81 8.33
N ASN A 130 3.26 13.36 9.10
CA ASN A 130 4.70 13.19 8.93
C ASN A 130 5.20 11.79 9.37
N GLU A 131 4.38 10.75 9.27
CA GLU A 131 4.57 9.55 10.08
C GLU A 131 4.71 8.31 9.20
N ALA A 132 5.95 8.12 8.76
CA ALA A 132 6.50 6.77 8.69
C ALA A 132 6.32 6.14 10.08
N LEU A 133 5.38 5.21 10.23
CA LEU A 133 5.17 4.52 11.50
C LEU A 133 6.21 3.41 11.61
N HIS A 134 7.14 3.57 12.55
CA HIS A 134 8.12 2.53 12.89
C HIS A 134 7.45 1.51 13.80
N LEU A 135 7.25 0.30 13.29
CA LEU A 135 6.65 -0.77 14.06
C LEU A 135 7.69 -1.41 14.99
N SER A 136 7.28 -1.76 16.20
CA SER A 136 8.03 -2.70 17.02
C SER A 136 8.04 -4.08 16.36
N VAL A 137 9.02 -4.92 16.74
CA VAL A 137 9.10 -6.31 16.25
C VAL A 137 7.82 -7.11 16.53
N LYS A 138 7.12 -6.81 17.64
CA LYS A 138 5.86 -7.48 17.99
C LYS A 138 4.72 -7.01 17.11
N GLU A 139 4.55 -5.70 16.93
CA GLU A 139 3.52 -5.13 16.05
C GLU A 139 3.71 -5.60 14.61
N ARG A 140 4.95 -5.60 14.11
CA ARG A 140 5.28 -6.12 12.77
C ARG A 140 4.78 -7.56 12.57
N LYS A 141 4.95 -8.44 13.56
CA LYS A 141 4.44 -9.82 13.46
C LYS A 141 2.91 -9.87 13.37
N VAL A 142 2.22 -9.00 14.09
CA VAL A 142 0.75 -8.91 14.03
C VAL A 142 0.31 -8.40 12.68
N ILE A 143 0.91 -7.30 12.19
CA ILE A 143 0.66 -6.72 10.87
C ILE A 143 0.88 -7.76 9.77
N LEU A 144 2.00 -8.47 9.78
CA LEU A 144 2.27 -9.54 8.79
C LEU A 144 1.22 -10.66 8.85
N SER A 145 0.81 -11.08 10.05
CA SER A 145 -0.26 -12.08 10.19
C SER A 145 -1.61 -11.58 9.66
N LEU A 146 -1.91 -10.29 9.79
CA LEU A 146 -3.13 -9.69 9.22
C LEU A 146 -3.06 -9.64 7.70
N LEU A 147 -1.90 -9.30 7.12
CA LEU A 147 -1.68 -9.35 5.68
C LEU A 147 -1.87 -10.78 5.13
N ASP A 148 -1.34 -11.80 5.81
CA ASP A 148 -1.53 -13.20 5.42
C ASP A 148 -3.02 -13.61 5.45
N LYS A 149 -3.77 -13.16 6.47
CA LYS A 149 -5.22 -13.39 6.54
C LYS A 149 -5.96 -12.68 5.40
N ILE A 150 -5.61 -11.43 5.11
CA ILE A 150 -6.21 -10.69 3.99
C ILE A 150 -5.93 -11.45 2.68
N GLN A 151 -4.69 -11.88 2.44
CA GLN A 151 -4.32 -12.68 1.27
C GLN A 151 -5.17 -13.95 1.15
N PHE A 152 -5.31 -14.70 2.25
CA PHE A 152 -6.10 -15.92 2.29
C PHE A 152 -7.57 -15.66 1.88
N GLU A 153 -8.18 -14.59 2.39
CA GLU A 153 -9.55 -14.21 2.04
C GLU A 153 -9.68 -13.72 0.59
N LEU A 154 -8.64 -13.08 0.04
CA LEU A 154 -8.62 -12.66 -1.36
C LEU A 154 -8.57 -13.84 -2.33
N GLU A 155 -7.97 -14.96 -1.93
CA GLU A 155 -7.90 -16.20 -2.71
C GLU A 155 -9.19 -17.02 -2.65
N GLN A 156 -10.11 -16.70 -1.73
CA GLN A 156 -11.41 -17.35 -1.64
C GLN A 156 -12.39 -16.79 -2.69
N THR A 157 -13.51 -17.51 -2.88
CA THR A 157 -14.58 -17.04 -3.77
C THR A 157 -15.16 -15.72 -3.25
N ILE A 158 -15.23 -14.71 -4.12
CA ILE A 158 -15.76 -13.38 -3.79
C ILE A 158 -17.24 -13.49 -3.43
N ASP A 159 -17.53 -13.40 -2.14
CA ASP A 159 -18.88 -13.43 -1.60
C ASP A 159 -19.06 -12.33 -0.52
N ARG A 160 -20.28 -12.21 0.02
CA ARG A 160 -20.54 -11.19 1.06
C ARG A 160 -19.78 -11.46 2.36
N HIS A 161 -19.39 -12.72 2.63
CA HIS A 161 -18.74 -13.10 3.87
C HIS A 161 -17.25 -12.72 3.83
N SER A 162 -16.54 -13.11 2.76
CA SER A 162 -15.16 -12.73 2.47
C SER A 162 -14.98 -11.20 2.46
N LYS A 163 -15.88 -10.43 1.82
CA LYS A 163 -15.84 -8.96 1.90
C LYS A 163 -15.88 -8.45 3.35
N LYS A 164 -16.73 -9.03 4.20
CA LYS A 164 -16.82 -8.65 5.61
C LYS A 164 -15.54 -8.99 6.39
N LEU A 165 -14.94 -10.15 6.13
CA LEU A 165 -13.70 -10.57 6.76
C LEU A 165 -12.51 -9.71 6.34
N ILE A 166 -12.40 -9.37 5.04
CA ILE A 166 -11.38 -8.45 4.53
C ILE A 166 -11.49 -7.09 5.21
N VAL A 167 -12.70 -6.52 5.28
CA VAL A 167 -12.93 -5.23 5.97
C VAL A 167 -12.56 -5.31 7.45
N ALA A 168 -12.92 -6.38 8.16
CA ALA A 168 -12.58 -6.55 9.57
C ALA A 168 -11.07 -6.69 9.81
N ASN A 169 -10.35 -7.43 8.94
CA ASN A 169 -8.90 -7.55 9.04
C ASN A 169 -8.20 -6.22 8.70
N LEU A 170 -8.73 -5.45 7.74
CA LEU A 170 -8.23 -4.10 7.42
C LEU A 170 -8.46 -3.13 8.58
N GLU A 171 -9.62 -3.17 9.22
CA GLU A 171 -9.91 -2.36 10.39
C GLU A 171 -8.92 -2.65 11.52
N LEU A 172 -8.72 -3.93 11.83
CA LEU A 172 -7.74 -4.35 12.83
C LEU A 172 -6.32 -3.92 12.45
N PHE A 173 -5.95 -4.00 11.17
CA PHE A 173 -4.65 -3.54 10.68
C PHE A 173 -4.43 -2.04 10.92
N LEU A 174 -5.45 -1.21 10.73
CA LEU A 174 -5.37 0.25 10.88
C LEU A 174 -5.45 0.72 12.34
N ASP A 175 -6.01 -0.11 13.22
CA ASP A 175 -6.12 0.16 14.66
C ASP A 175 -4.85 -0.22 15.45
N TYR A 176 -3.93 -1.02 14.85
CA TYR A 176 -2.61 -1.35 15.40
C TYR A 176 -1.56 -0.28 15.04
#